data_AF-A0A540KJS0-F1
#
_entry.id   AF-A0A540KJS0-F1
#
_cell.length_a   1.000
_cell.length_b   1.000
_cell.length_c   1.000
_cell.angle_alpha   90.00
_cell.angle_beta   90.00
_cell.angle_gamma   90.00
#
_symmetry.space_group_name_H-M   'P 1'
#
loop_
_entity.id
_entity.type
_entity.pdbx_description
1 polymer ?
#
loop_
_entity_poly.entity_id
_entity_poly.type
_entity_poly.pdbx_seq_one_letter_code
_entity_poly.pdbx_strand_id
1 'polypeptide(L)'
;MVVAGELRLGASLLKMHFHDCFKQGCDGSVLLGTPPNKNSLCSFQVVDVAKSELEHVYPGMVSCADTLAMAAREWVVAIGGPSWDLLFSRRDSLAPNASTIIELPNPNSPTAGLRKRFATKGFTEAKMVALSGAYTIRKSSCCFFRGRIYNDDNMDQEYVTRLQTIYPPVGGDLTVAPLNHQSPNMFDNAYYGNLV
;
A
#
# COMPACT_ATOMS: atom_id res chain seq x y z
N MET A 1 -16.19 -6.90 -9.45
CA MET A 1 -15.12 -7.38 -10.36
C MET A 1 -13.88 -7.67 -9.53
N VAL A 2 -13.72 -8.93 -9.06
CA VAL A 2 -12.48 -9.38 -8.43
C VAL A 2 -12.02 -10.58 -9.25
N VAL A 3 -10.94 -10.40 -10.00
CA VAL A 3 -10.28 -11.53 -10.67
C VAL A 3 -9.51 -12.28 -9.60
N ALA A 4 -10.01 -13.45 -9.22
CA ALA A 4 -9.42 -14.32 -8.20
C ALA A 4 -7.96 -14.74 -8.48
N GLY A 5 -7.45 -14.46 -9.68
CA GLY A 5 -6.09 -14.80 -10.12
C GLY A 5 -4.97 -13.87 -9.64
N GLU A 6 -5.26 -12.68 -9.10
CA GLU A 6 -4.18 -11.74 -8.74
C GLU A 6 -4.40 -11.02 -7.40
N LEU A 7 -4.21 -11.75 -6.29
CA LEU A 7 -4.15 -11.20 -4.93
C LEU A 7 -3.08 -10.10 -4.74
N ARG A 8 -2.11 -9.98 -5.66
CA ARG A 8 -1.16 -8.86 -5.64
C ARG A 8 -1.81 -7.52 -6.02
N LEU A 9 -2.91 -7.56 -6.78
CA LEU A 9 -3.52 -6.35 -7.30
C LEU A 9 -4.06 -5.45 -6.21
N GLY A 10 -4.80 -5.97 -5.24
CA GLY A 10 -5.41 -5.04 -4.29
C GLY A 10 -4.58 -4.66 -3.07
N ALA A 11 -3.53 -5.42 -2.74
CA ALA A 11 -2.45 -4.85 -1.92
C ALA A 11 -1.82 -3.63 -2.61
N SER A 12 -1.76 -3.65 -3.95
CA SER A 12 -1.28 -2.52 -4.75
C SER A 12 -2.32 -1.40 -4.84
N LEU A 13 -3.62 -1.70 -4.94
CA LEU A 13 -4.71 -0.71 -4.92
C LEU A 13 -4.79 0.01 -3.57
N LEU A 14 -4.71 -0.71 -2.45
CA LEU A 14 -4.73 -0.11 -1.11
C LEU A 14 -3.51 0.81 -0.91
N LYS A 15 -2.34 0.36 -1.37
CA LYS A 15 -1.13 1.20 -1.39
C LYS A 15 -1.32 2.42 -2.29
N MET A 16 -1.89 2.26 -3.49
CA MET A 16 -2.12 3.37 -4.41
C MET A 16 -3.07 4.41 -3.82
N HIS A 17 -4.16 3.97 -3.17
CA HIS A 17 -5.08 4.85 -2.46
C HIS A 17 -4.39 5.59 -1.31
N PHE A 18 -3.55 4.91 -0.53
CA PHE A 18 -2.72 5.57 0.48
C PHE A 18 -1.80 6.63 -0.14
N HIS A 19 -1.12 6.29 -1.23
CA HIS A 19 -0.19 7.21 -1.91
C HIS A 19 -0.90 8.44 -2.50
N ASP A 20 -2.14 8.29 -2.99
CA ASP A 20 -2.98 9.40 -3.44
C ASP A 20 -3.27 10.34 -2.26
N CYS A 21 -3.95 9.81 -1.24
CA CYS A 21 -4.41 10.58 -0.09
C CYS A 21 -3.29 11.23 0.73
N PHE A 22 -2.14 10.56 0.88
CA PHE A 22 -1.09 11.02 1.78
C PHE A 22 -0.24 12.17 1.22
N LYS A 23 -0.30 12.45 -0.09
CA LYS A 23 0.43 13.59 -0.67
C LYS A 23 -0.41 14.87 -0.64
N GLN A 24 -1.22 15.08 -1.66
CA GLN A 24 -2.02 16.30 -1.85
C GLN A 24 -3.52 16.12 -1.59
N GLY A 25 -3.91 14.97 -1.02
CA GLY A 25 -5.30 14.60 -0.79
C GLY A 25 -5.76 13.52 -1.76
N CYS A 26 -6.93 12.95 -1.50
CA CYS A 26 -7.48 11.86 -2.32
C CYS A 26 -8.14 12.47 -3.58
N ASP A 27 -7.34 12.83 -4.56
CA ASP A 27 -7.77 13.58 -5.76
C ASP A 27 -7.42 12.84 -7.07
N GLY A 28 -7.02 11.56 -7.01
CA GLY A 28 -6.66 10.78 -8.19
C GLY A 28 -5.38 11.26 -8.90
N SER A 29 -4.66 12.23 -8.34
CA SER A 29 -3.41 12.74 -8.91
C SER A 29 -2.31 11.68 -9.01
N VAL A 30 -2.40 10.58 -8.24
CA VAL A 30 -1.50 9.41 -8.38
C VAL A 30 -1.67 8.68 -9.71
N LEU A 31 -2.83 8.82 -10.35
CA LEU A 31 -3.18 8.16 -11.62
C LEU A 31 -2.69 8.98 -12.82
N LEU A 32 -2.19 10.20 -12.60
CA LEU A 32 -1.75 11.14 -13.64
C LEU A 32 -0.22 11.20 -13.76
N GLY A 33 0.27 11.45 -14.97
CA GLY A 33 1.69 11.71 -15.28
C GLY A 33 2.54 10.46 -15.50
N THR A 34 3.85 10.66 -15.75
CA THR A 34 4.83 9.57 -15.77
C THR A 34 5.14 9.18 -14.31
N PRO A 35 4.86 7.94 -13.86
CA PRO A 35 4.98 7.65 -12.45
C PRO A 35 6.44 7.80 -11.98
N PRO A 36 6.75 8.63 -10.96
CA PRO A 36 8.05 8.56 -10.29
C PRO A 36 8.26 7.19 -9.61
N ASN A 37 7.20 6.37 -9.53
CA ASN A 37 7.14 5.07 -8.86
C ASN A 37 6.83 3.91 -9.82
N LYS A 38 7.29 3.94 -11.09
CA LYS A 38 7.07 2.85 -12.07
C LYS A 38 7.44 1.45 -11.55
N ASN A 39 8.31 1.36 -10.53
CA ASN A 39 8.76 0.08 -9.97
C ASN A 39 8.03 -0.35 -8.68
N SER A 40 7.16 0.49 -8.09
CA SER A 40 6.59 0.22 -6.75
C SER A 40 5.06 0.34 -6.66
N LEU A 41 4.44 1.14 -7.53
CA LEU A 41 2.98 1.15 -7.71
C LEU A 41 2.66 0.36 -8.99
N CYS A 42 1.80 -0.63 -8.85
CA CYS A 42 1.32 -1.48 -9.93
C CYS A 42 -0.22 -1.41 -9.97
N SER A 43 -0.84 -2.05 -10.96
CA SER A 43 -2.31 -2.25 -11.00
C SER A 43 -3.15 -1.05 -11.45
N PHE A 44 -2.56 -0.06 -12.12
CA PHE A 44 -3.31 1.04 -12.76
C PHE A 44 -4.41 0.54 -13.70
N GLN A 45 -4.12 -0.52 -14.46
CA GLN A 45 -5.07 -1.17 -15.37
C GLN A 45 -6.36 -1.62 -14.68
N VAL A 46 -6.32 -2.01 -13.40
CA VAL A 46 -7.52 -2.42 -12.67
C VAL A 46 -8.45 -1.23 -12.44
N VAL A 47 -7.86 -0.07 -12.13
CA VAL A 47 -8.59 1.19 -11.96
C VAL A 47 -9.15 1.62 -13.31
N ASP A 48 -8.38 1.49 -14.40
CA ASP A 48 -8.83 1.85 -15.75
C ASP A 48 -10.02 1.00 -16.22
N VAL A 49 -9.97 -0.33 -16.01
CA VAL A 49 -11.09 -1.23 -16.36
C VAL A 49 -12.31 -0.91 -15.51
N ALA A 50 -12.14 -0.76 -14.19
CA ALA A 50 -13.26 -0.41 -13.30
C ALA A 50 -13.89 0.94 -13.69
N LYS A 51 -13.06 1.92 -14.03
CA LYS A 51 -13.48 3.24 -14.50
C LYS A 51 -14.23 3.14 -15.83
N SER A 52 -13.74 2.34 -16.78
CA SER A 52 -14.40 2.13 -18.08
C SER A 52 -15.81 1.53 -17.92
N GLU A 53 -15.98 0.54 -17.05
CA GLU A 53 -17.30 -0.05 -16.75
C GLU A 53 -18.24 0.98 -16.10
N LEU A 54 -17.72 1.78 -15.16
CA LEU A 54 -18.49 2.84 -14.52
C LEU A 54 -18.90 3.93 -15.50
N GLU A 55 -18.03 4.32 -16.44
CA GLU A 55 -18.35 5.29 -17.49
C GLU A 55 -19.38 4.76 -18.49
N HIS A 56 -19.39 3.44 -18.74
CA HIS A 56 -20.40 2.82 -19.61
C HIS A 56 -21.82 2.93 -19.02
N VAL A 57 -21.95 2.74 -17.70
CA VAL A 57 -23.24 2.76 -17.01
C VAL A 57 -23.62 4.18 -16.54
N TYR A 58 -22.64 4.94 -16.05
CA TYR A 58 -22.82 6.26 -15.43
C TYR A 58 -21.82 7.30 -16.00
N PRO A 59 -22.02 7.76 -17.25
CA PRO A 59 -21.07 8.64 -17.92
C PRO A 59 -20.79 9.92 -17.12
N GLY A 60 -19.52 10.19 -16.83
CA GLY A 60 -19.04 11.41 -16.18
C GLY A 60 -19.48 11.61 -14.73
N MET A 61 -20.08 10.61 -14.08
CA MET A 61 -20.59 10.77 -12.70
C MET A 61 -19.59 10.40 -11.62
N VAL A 62 -18.80 9.34 -11.81
CA VAL A 62 -17.92 8.81 -10.78
C VAL A 62 -16.49 9.25 -11.03
N SER A 63 -15.83 9.92 -10.09
CA SER A 63 -14.43 10.34 -10.27
C SER A 63 -13.45 9.16 -10.26
N CYS A 64 -12.27 9.33 -10.85
CA CYS A 64 -11.18 8.37 -10.72
C CYS A 64 -10.73 8.21 -9.26
N ALA A 65 -10.72 9.29 -8.48
CA ALA A 65 -10.44 9.28 -7.05
C ALA A 65 -11.42 8.39 -6.27
N ASP A 66 -12.73 8.51 -6.53
CA ASP A 66 -13.74 7.65 -5.90
C ASP A 66 -13.65 6.20 -6.43
N THR A 67 -13.33 6.00 -7.71
CA THR A 67 -13.08 4.68 -8.28
C THR A 67 -11.94 3.95 -7.58
N LEU A 68 -10.83 4.64 -7.31
CA LEU A 68 -9.68 4.09 -6.58
C LEU A 68 -10.05 3.73 -5.13
N ALA A 69 -10.80 4.61 -4.44
CA ALA A 69 -11.25 4.35 -3.07
C ALA A 69 -12.18 3.13 -3.00
N MET A 70 -13.11 2.99 -3.94
CA MET A 70 -13.98 1.82 -4.06
C MET A 70 -13.18 0.55 -4.33
N ALA A 71 -12.31 0.58 -5.34
CA ALA A 71 -11.52 -0.59 -5.72
C ALA A 71 -10.66 -1.10 -4.55
N ALA A 72 -10.06 -0.19 -3.77
CA ALA A 72 -9.32 -0.55 -2.57
C ALA A 72 -10.21 -1.20 -1.50
N ARG A 73 -11.40 -0.66 -1.22
CA ARG A 73 -12.34 -1.22 -0.22
C ARG A 73 -12.84 -2.59 -0.63
N GLU A 74 -13.37 -2.71 -1.85
CA GLU A 74 -13.92 -3.96 -2.38
C GLU A 74 -12.88 -5.09 -2.33
N TRP A 75 -11.63 -4.75 -2.59
CA TRP A 75 -10.59 -5.75 -2.53
C TRP A 75 -10.24 -6.17 -1.10
N VAL A 76 -10.18 -5.24 -0.12
CA VAL A 76 -9.98 -5.60 1.30
C VAL A 76 -11.08 -6.56 1.77
N VAL A 77 -12.33 -6.29 1.41
CA VAL A 77 -13.46 -7.19 1.72
C VAL A 77 -13.29 -8.56 1.05
N ALA A 78 -12.89 -8.58 -0.23
CA ALA A 78 -12.72 -9.82 -0.99
C ALA A 78 -11.66 -10.77 -0.41
N ILE A 79 -10.70 -10.25 0.35
CA ILE A 79 -9.64 -11.05 0.99
C ILE A 79 -9.85 -11.24 2.51
N GLY A 80 -11.10 -11.13 2.97
CA GLY A 80 -11.50 -11.42 4.35
C GLY A 80 -11.35 -10.25 5.33
N GLY A 81 -11.04 -9.06 4.83
CA GLY A 81 -10.94 -7.85 5.64
C GLY A 81 -12.29 -7.22 5.97
N PRO A 82 -12.28 -6.17 6.81
CA PRO A 82 -13.50 -5.46 7.17
C PRO A 82 -14.09 -4.71 5.98
N SER A 83 -15.42 -4.55 5.98
CA SER A 83 -16.10 -3.57 5.15
C SER A 83 -16.31 -2.28 5.94
N TRP A 84 -16.38 -1.15 5.23
CA TRP A 84 -16.71 0.16 5.81
C TRP A 84 -17.45 1.00 4.78
N ASP A 85 -18.23 1.97 5.27
CA ASP A 85 -18.93 2.92 4.40
C ASP A 85 -17.94 3.88 3.72
N LEU A 86 -18.07 4.00 2.41
CA LEU A 86 -17.30 4.96 1.64
C LEU A 86 -18.05 6.28 1.54
N LEU A 87 -17.35 7.35 1.87
CA LEU A 87 -17.76 8.70 1.49
C LEU A 87 -17.35 8.92 0.05
N PHE A 88 -18.26 9.46 -0.76
CA PHE A 88 -18.06 9.79 -2.17
C PHE A 88 -17.98 11.31 -2.36
N SER A 89 -17.91 11.77 -3.61
CA SER A 89 -17.81 13.18 -4.02
C SER A 89 -16.38 13.73 -4.06
N ARG A 90 -15.37 12.86 -4.17
CA ARG A 90 -14.01 13.30 -4.52
C ARG A 90 -14.02 13.79 -5.97
N ARG A 91 -13.23 14.81 -6.29
CA ARG A 91 -13.04 15.28 -7.67
C ARG A 91 -11.61 15.00 -8.10
N ASP A 92 -11.46 14.73 -9.40
CA ASP A 92 -10.16 14.43 -9.97
C ASP A 92 -9.32 15.70 -10.12
N SER A 93 -8.05 15.60 -9.74
CA SER A 93 -7.04 16.61 -9.98
C SER A 93 -6.80 16.79 -11.48
N LEU A 94 -6.42 18.00 -11.87
CA LEU A 94 -5.95 18.29 -13.23
C LEU A 94 -4.42 18.20 -13.35
N ALA A 95 -3.71 18.00 -12.23
CA ALA A 95 -2.27 17.94 -12.16
C ALA A 95 -1.81 16.62 -11.51
N PRO A 96 -0.70 16.03 -11.98
CA PRO A 96 -0.13 14.86 -11.35
C PRO A 96 0.39 15.17 -9.96
N ASN A 97 0.52 14.11 -9.16
CA ASN A 97 1.09 14.19 -7.83
C ASN A 97 2.44 14.92 -7.83
N ALA A 98 2.63 15.87 -6.91
CA ALA A 98 3.90 16.58 -6.79
C ALA A 98 5.08 15.59 -6.70
N SER A 99 6.17 15.86 -7.43
CA SER A 99 7.34 14.97 -7.53
C SER A 99 8.07 14.76 -6.20
N THR A 100 7.76 15.55 -5.18
CA THR A 100 8.34 15.46 -3.84
C THR A 100 8.00 14.12 -3.18
N ILE A 101 8.99 13.22 -3.07
CA ILE A 101 8.87 11.93 -2.36
C ILE A 101 8.87 12.12 -0.83
N ILE A 102 9.24 13.32 -0.36
CA ILE A 102 9.45 13.65 1.06
C ILE A 102 8.21 13.39 1.91
N GLU A 103 7.00 13.46 1.35
CA GLU A 103 5.77 13.34 2.14
C GLU A 103 5.42 11.90 2.51
N LEU A 104 5.85 10.91 1.72
CA LEU A 104 5.53 9.51 1.99
C LEU A 104 6.41 8.94 3.11
N PRO A 105 5.85 8.13 4.02
CA PRO A 105 6.65 7.42 5.02
C PRO A 105 7.68 6.50 4.34
N ASN A 106 8.96 6.72 4.65
CA ASN A 106 10.04 5.82 4.22
C ASN A 106 10.09 4.61 5.18
N PRO A 107 10.24 3.37 4.67
CA PRO A 107 10.37 2.16 5.51
C PRO A 107 11.43 2.24 6.61
N ASN A 108 12.51 2.99 6.38
CA ASN A 108 13.61 3.18 7.34
C ASN A 108 13.40 4.40 8.26
N SER A 109 12.21 5.03 8.23
CA SER A 109 11.92 6.15 9.13
C SER A 109 11.80 5.65 10.56
N PRO A 110 12.42 6.33 11.54
CA PRO A 110 12.18 6.01 12.94
C PRO A 110 10.72 6.29 13.32
N THR A 111 10.20 5.59 14.34
CA THR A 111 8.81 5.71 14.79
C THR A 111 8.40 7.16 15.09
N ALA A 112 9.29 7.96 15.67
CA ALA A 112 9.04 9.39 15.90
C ALA A 112 8.80 10.17 14.59
N GLY A 113 9.55 9.83 13.53
CA GLY A 113 9.37 10.40 12.20
C GLY A 113 8.05 9.97 11.55
N LEU A 114 7.66 8.70 11.70
CA LEU A 114 6.36 8.20 11.26
C LEU A 114 5.21 8.96 11.95
N ARG A 115 5.24 9.06 13.29
CA ARG A 115 4.23 9.81 14.06
C ARG A 115 4.09 11.24 13.60
N LYS A 116 5.21 11.95 13.37
CA LYS A 116 5.18 13.33 12.89
C LYS A 116 4.47 13.45 11.53
N ARG A 117 4.76 12.55 10.59
CA ARG A 117 4.16 12.56 9.24
C ARG A 117 2.67 12.22 9.27
N PHE A 118 2.26 11.25 10.07
CA PHE A 118 0.84 10.92 10.21
C PHE A 118 0.07 12.05 10.91
N ALA A 119 0.69 12.72 11.89
CA ALA A 119 0.09 13.87 12.56
C ALA A 119 -0.14 15.06 11.61
N THR A 120 0.71 15.29 10.60
CA THR A 120 0.45 16.35 9.59
C THR A 120 -0.79 16.07 8.73
N LYS A 121 -1.27 14.82 8.73
CA LYS A 121 -2.52 14.40 8.08
C LYS A 121 -3.69 14.23 9.06
N GLY A 122 -3.53 14.70 10.31
CA GLY A 122 -4.56 14.63 11.34
C GLY A 122 -4.78 13.24 11.94
N PHE A 123 -3.84 12.31 11.74
CA PHE A 123 -3.92 10.98 12.34
C PHE A 123 -3.29 10.95 13.74
N THR A 124 -3.94 10.23 14.66
CA THR A 124 -3.36 9.86 15.95
C THR A 124 -2.40 8.69 15.79
N GLU A 125 -1.58 8.42 16.80
CA GLU A 125 -0.70 7.25 16.83
C GLU A 125 -1.48 5.93 16.69
N ALA A 126 -2.64 5.82 17.34
CA ALA A 126 -3.51 4.66 17.19
C ALA A 126 -3.98 4.45 15.73
N LYS A 127 -4.33 5.53 15.02
CA LYS A 127 -4.71 5.45 13.60
C LYS A 127 -3.52 5.11 12.70
N MET A 128 -2.32 5.60 13.03
CA MET A 128 -1.08 5.21 12.34
C MET A 128 -0.83 3.70 12.49
N VAL A 129 -0.92 3.18 13.72
CA VAL A 129 -0.74 1.74 14.00
C VAL A 129 -1.78 0.90 13.27
N ALA A 130 -3.05 1.33 13.27
CA ALA A 130 -4.12 0.67 12.52
C ALA A 130 -3.84 0.62 11.01
N LEU A 131 -3.40 1.74 10.42
CA LEU A 131 -3.05 1.80 8.99
C LEU A 131 -1.81 0.96 8.64
N SER A 132 -0.87 0.78 9.57
CA SER A 132 0.23 -0.17 9.38
C SER A 132 -0.25 -1.63 9.24
N GLY A 133 -1.44 -1.97 9.73
CA GLY A 133 -2.06 -3.28 9.51
C GLY A 133 -2.25 -3.63 8.04
N ALA A 134 -2.32 -2.64 7.15
CA ALA A 134 -2.36 -2.84 5.70
C ALA A 134 -1.12 -3.58 5.15
N TYR A 135 -0.02 -3.66 5.91
CA TYR A 135 1.15 -4.46 5.54
C TYR A 135 0.90 -5.97 5.63
N THR A 136 -0.20 -6.43 6.25
CA THR A 136 -0.56 -7.86 6.39
C THR A 136 -0.68 -8.62 5.06
N ILE A 137 -0.91 -7.89 3.97
CA ILE A 137 -1.15 -8.42 2.61
C ILE A 137 -0.08 -7.97 1.61
N ARG A 138 0.93 -7.23 2.07
CA ARG A 138 1.91 -6.58 1.20
C ARG A 138 3.17 -7.42 1.06
N LYS A 139 3.85 -7.22 -0.06
CA LYS A 139 5.20 -7.73 -0.31
C LYS A 139 6.18 -6.56 -0.39
N SER A 140 7.43 -6.84 -0.08
CA SER A 140 8.52 -5.87 -0.16
C SER A 140 9.71 -6.48 -0.90
N SER A 141 10.41 -5.67 -1.69
CA SER A 141 11.66 -6.06 -2.33
C SER A 141 12.80 -6.06 -1.31
N CYS A 142 13.77 -6.95 -1.50
CA CYS A 142 14.92 -7.15 -0.62
C CYS A 142 15.63 -5.85 -0.23
N CYS A 143 15.81 -4.93 -1.20
CA CYS A 143 16.48 -3.65 -0.95
C CYS A 143 15.85 -2.80 0.17
N PHE A 144 14.56 -2.97 0.45
CA PHE A 144 13.86 -2.19 1.49
C PHE A 144 14.00 -2.76 2.90
N PHE A 145 14.37 -4.04 3.06
CA PHE A 145 14.51 -4.67 4.38
C PHE A 145 15.88 -5.30 4.63
N ARG A 146 16.77 -5.34 3.62
CA ARG A 146 18.11 -5.92 3.74
C ARG A 146 18.91 -5.35 4.90
N GLY A 147 18.89 -4.02 5.05
CA GLY A 147 19.59 -3.36 6.15
C GLY A 147 19.14 -3.86 7.51
N ARG A 148 17.89 -4.30 7.63
CA ARG A 148 17.30 -4.80 8.87
C ARG A 148 17.76 -6.23 9.18
N ILE A 149 17.71 -7.14 8.19
CA ILE A 149 18.12 -8.55 8.38
C ILE A 149 19.63 -8.74 8.63
N TYR A 150 20.48 -7.73 8.38
CA TYR A 150 21.92 -7.82 8.55
C TYR A 150 22.49 -6.90 9.64
N ASN A 151 21.78 -5.83 10.03
CA ASN A 151 22.31 -4.83 10.97
C ASN A 151 21.42 -4.54 12.19
N ASP A 152 20.23 -5.14 12.28
CA ASP A 152 19.28 -4.91 13.38
C ASP A 152 19.32 -6.12 14.34
N ASP A 153 19.29 -5.87 15.65
CA ASP A 153 19.26 -6.89 16.70
C ASP A 153 17.85 -7.14 17.25
N ASN A 154 16.87 -6.33 16.84
CA ASN A 154 15.47 -6.40 17.26
C ASN A 154 14.61 -7.24 16.29
N MET A 155 15.10 -8.43 15.93
CA MET A 155 14.37 -9.40 15.11
C MET A 155 14.61 -10.82 15.63
N ASP A 156 13.61 -11.69 15.50
CA ASP A 156 13.76 -13.11 15.82
C ASP A 156 14.91 -13.73 15.02
N GLN A 157 15.88 -14.30 15.73
CA GLN A 157 17.14 -14.74 15.15
C GLN A 157 16.94 -15.94 14.20
N GLU A 158 15.99 -16.83 14.51
CA GLU A 158 15.66 -17.95 13.65
C GLU A 158 15.04 -17.47 12.33
N TYR A 159 14.13 -16.50 12.39
CA TYR A 159 13.55 -15.86 11.23
C TYR A 159 14.60 -15.11 10.40
N VAL A 160 15.52 -14.38 11.05
CA VAL A 160 16.64 -13.72 10.37
C VAL A 160 17.50 -14.75 9.61
N THR A 161 17.90 -15.83 10.27
CA THR A 161 18.68 -16.89 9.62
C THR A 161 17.95 -17.48 8.41
N ARG A 162 16.64 -17.74 8.52
CA ARG A 162 15.83 -18.19 7.37
C ARG A 162 15.83 -17.16 6.23
N LEU A 163 15.62 -15.89 6.52
CA LEU A 163 15.63 -14.83 5.50
C LEU A 163 17.00 -14.71 4.81
N GLN A 164 18.11 -14.78 5.56
CA GLN A 164 19.46 -14.68 5.01
C GLN A 164 19.80 -15.81 4.02
N THR A 165 19.14 -16.97 4.08
CA THR A 165 19.30 -18.03 3.07
C THR A 165 18.70 -17.67 1.71
N ILE A 166 17.69 -16.78 1.69
CA ILE A 166 16.94 -16.38 0.50
C ILE A 166 17.43 -15.02 -0.02
N TYR A 167 17.82 -14.13 0.90
CA TYR A 167 18.11 -12.72 0.63
C TYR A 167 19.58 -12.42 0.96
N PRO A 168 20.49 -12.44 -0.02
CA PRO A 168 21.92 -12.27 0.22
C PRO A 168 22.27 -10.83 0.64
N PRO A 169 23.46 -10.63 1.27
CA PRO A 169 23.91 -9.31 1.71
C PRO A 169 24.23 -8.38 0.53
N VAL A 170 24.48 -8.94 -0.65
CA VAL A 170 24.74 -8.21 -1.90
C VAL A 170 23.98 -8.89 -3.04
N GLY A 171 23.32 -8.10 -3.89
CA GLY A 171 22.51 -8.60 -5.01
C GLY A 171 21.09 -9.01 -4.62
N GLY A 172 20.29 -9.44 -5.61
CA GLY A 172 18.91 -9.88 -5.39
C GLY A 172 17.95 -8.77 -4.93
N ASP A 173 18.23 -7.50 -5.25
CA ASP A 173 17.48 -6.33 -4.77
C ASP A 173 15.98 -6.41 -5.05
N LEU A 174 15.60 -7.01 -6.18
CA LEU A 174 14.21 -7.12 -6.64
C LEU A 174 13.50 -8.38 -6.14
N THR A 175 14.20 -9.30 -5.46
CA THR A 175 13.57 -10.49 -4.87
C THR A 175 12.56 -10.05 -3.80
N VAL A 176 11.33 -10.57 -3.87
CA VAL A 176 10.21 -10.12 -3.04
C VAL A 176 9.90 -11.08 -1.90
N ALA A 177 9.72 -10.53 -0.70
CA ALA A 177 9.24 -11.23 0.49
C ALA A 177 7.82 -10.79 0.85
N PRO A 178 6.95 -11.68 1.36
CA PRO A 178 5.76 -11.25 2.08
C PRO A 178 6.14 -10.52 3.37
N LEU A 179 5.41 -9.45 3.71
CA LEU A 179 5.59 -8.74 4.98
C LEU A 179 4.87 -9.42 6.14
N ASN A 180 3.89 -10.27 5.85
CA ASN A 180 3.28 -11.21 6.78
C ASN A 180 3.57 -12.62 6.28
N HIS A 181 4.39 -13.37 7.00
CA HIS A 181 4.77 -14.73 6.62
C HIS A 181 3.75 -15.78 7.06
N GLN A 182 2.84 -15.46 7.99
CA GLN A 182 1.83 -16.39 8.51
C GLN A 182 0.65 -16.52 7.54
N SER A 183 0.15 -15.39 7.02
CA SER A 183 -1.05 -15.34 6.18
C SER A 183 -0.93 -14.29 5.07
N PRO A 184 0.04 -14.44 4.13
CA PRO A 184 0.45 -13.39 3.18
C PRO A 184 -0.64 -12.90 2.20
N ASN A 185 -1.78 -13.59 2.15
CA ASN A 185 -2.86 -13.37 1.19
C ASN A 185 -4.21 -13.08 1.87
N MET A 186 -4.24 -12.94 3.20
CA MET A 186 -5.47 -12.68 3.96
C MET A 186 -5.35 -11.36 4.72
N PHE A 187 -6.44 -10.62 4.78
CA PHE A 187 -6.49 -9.42 5.61
C PHE A 187 -6.89 -9.80 7.04
N ASP A 188 -5.89 -9.97 7.89
CA ASP A 188 -6.07 -10.34 9.31
C ASP A 188 -5.11 -9.55 10.22
N ASN A 189 -5.07 -9.91 11.51
CA ASN A 189 -4.20 -9.31 12.51
C ASN A 189 -2.83 -10.00 12.64
N ALA A 190 -2.48 -10.97 11.80
CA ALA A 190 -1.22 -11.71 11.90
C ALA A 190 0.01 -10.80 11.71
N TYR A 191 -0.14 -9.69 10.97
CA TYR A 191 0.88 -8.63 10.92
C TYR A 191 1.30 -8.17 12.31
N TYR A 192 0.37 -7.95 13.24
CA TYR A 192 0.69 -7.55 14.61
C TYR A 192 1.23 -8.70 15.44
N GLY A 193 0.74 -9.93 15.22
CA GLY A 193 1.29 -11.13 15.85
C GLY A 193 2.76 -11.35 15.51
N ASN A 194 3.21 -10.95 14.31
CA ASN A 194 4.61 -11.02 13.90
C ASN A 194 5.51 -9.94 14.57
N LEU A 195 4.94 -8.95 15.27
CA LEU A 195 5.69 -7.86 15.92
C LEU A 195 5.90 -8.09 17.42
N VAL A 196 5.25 -9.09 18.00
CA VAL A 196 5.31 -9.46 19.43
C VAL A 196 6.20 -10.68 19.59
#